data_AF-A0A7D6BNS1-F1
#
_entry.id   AF-A0A7D6BNS1-F1
#
_cell.length_a   1.000
_cell.length_b   1.000
_cell.length_c   1.000
_cell.angle_alpha   90.00
_cell.angle_beta   90.00
_cell.angle_gamma   90.00
#
_symmetry.space_group_name_H-M   'P 1'
#
loop_
_entity.id
_entity.type
_entity.pdbx_description
1 polymer ?
#
loop_
_entity_poly.entity_id
_entity_poly.type
_entity_poly.pdbx_seq_one_letter_code
_entity_poly.pdbx_strand_id
1 'polypeptide(L)'
;MTDVPVVDKLKLNAIKDPQELVEIAVSHKNPDVCKAAIDKLIKMDLIEERKALLICSIAKETDKESVANHAFGYCSVSKLSDDMKVRMIKKSIDKIKFESVRKEMEKWLEAYERG
;
A
#
# COMPACT_ATOMS: atom_id res chain seq x y z
N MET A 1 17.29 26.15 21.05
CA MET A 1 16.25 26.00 20.00
C MET A 1 16.93 26.27 18.68
N THR A 2 17.16 25.25 17.88
CA THR A 2 17.80 25.38 16.56
C THR A 2 16.73 25.22 15.47
N ASP A 3 16.52 26.29 14.72
CA ASP A 3 15.55 26.44 13.63
C ASP A 3 15.87 25.56 12.41
N VAL A 4 15.53 24.28 12.48
CA VAL A 4 15.66 23.34 11.35
C VAL A 4 14.35 22.67 10.83
N PRO A 5 13.08 23.05 11.14
CA PRO A 5 11.94 22.33 10.55
C PRO A 5 11.38 22.87 9.22
N VAL A 6 11.68 24.11 8.84
CA VAL A 6 10.93 24.81 7.77
C VAL A 6 11.52 24.58 6.38
N VAL A 7 12.86 24.56 6.27
CA VAL A 7 13.57 24.45 4.98
C VAL A 7 13.39 23.07 4.34
N ASP A 8 13.43 22.00 5.14
CA ASP A 8 13.26 20.63 4.63
C ASP A 8 11.83 20.33 4.20
N LYS A 9 10.82 20.88 4.91
CA LYS A 9 9.41 20.75 4.52
C LYS A 9 9.08 21.50 3.23
N LEU A 10 9.66 22.68 3.02
CA LEU A 10 9.52 23.44 1.77
C LEU A 10 10.10 22.68 0.57
N LYS A 11 11.27 22.04 0.75
CA LYS A 11 11.89 21.18 -0.28
C LYS A 11 11.05 19.93 -0.57
N LEU A 12 10.54 19.27 0.47
CA LEU A 12 9.65 18.11 0.35
C LEU A 12 8.40 18.42 -0.48
N ASN A 13 7.83 19.61 -0.33
CA ASN A 13 6.66 20.04 -1.10
C ASN A 13 6.95 20.24 -2.60
N ALA A 14 8.20 20.46 -3.00
CA ALA A 14 8.59 20.58 -4.40
C ALA A 14 8.77 19.22 -5.11
N ILE A 15 9.04 18.15 -4.36
CA ILE A 15 9.28 16.81 -4.91
C ILE A 15 7.98 16.21 -5.45
N LYS A 16 7.94 15.92 -6.75
CA LYS A 16 6.76 15.30 -7.39
C LYS A 16 6.94 13.81 -7.64
N ASP A 17 8.16 13.30 -7.57
CA ASP A 17 8.47 11.89 -7.77
C ASP A 17 8.15 11.08 -6.49
N PRO A 18 7.24 10.10 -6.57
CA PRO A 18 6.91 9.23 -5.43
C PRO A 18 8.05 8.31 -4.99
N GLN A 19 9.01 8.01 -5.86
CA GLN A 19 10.16 7.17 -5.53
C GLN A 19 11.16 7.94 -4.67
N GLU A 20 11.44 9.19 -5.04
CA GLU A 20 12.27 10.11 -4.27
C GLU A 20 11.69 10.36 -2.88
N LEU A 21 10.35 10.52 -2.78
CA LEU A 21 9.67 10.64 -1.48
C LEU A 21 9.80 9.37 -0.61
N VAL A 22 9.84 8.18 -1.21
CA VAL A 22 10.06 6.92 -0.48
C VAL A 22 11.47 6.85 0.04
N GLU A 23 12.47 7.14 -0.80
CA GLU A 23 13.87 7.16 -0.40
C GLU A 23 14.11 8.10 0.78
N ILE A 24 13.48 9.27 0.79
CA ILE A 24 13.52 10.20 1.92
C ILE A 24 12.84 9.61 3.15
N ALA A 25 11.66 9.00 3.00
CA ALA A 25 10.93 8.42 4.12
C ALA A 25 11.72 7.29 4.83
N VAL A 26 12.54 6.52 4.11
CA VAL A 26 13.31 5.40 4.66
C VAL A 26 14.75 5.72 5.04
N SER A 27 15.38 6.74 4.44
CA SER A 27 16.81 7.02 4.63
C SER A 27 17.11 8.28 5.45
N HIS A 28 16.13 9.15 5.69
CA HIS A 28 16.35 10.42 6.38
C HIS A 28 16.43 10.25 7.92
N LYS A 29 17.37 10.97 8.55
CA LYS A 29 17.64 10.85 10.01
C LYS A 29 16.70 11.69 10.89
N ASN A 30 16.00 12.65 10.29
CA ASN A 30 15.04 13.52 10.98
C ASN A 30 13.62 12.96 10.89
N PRO A 31 13.00 12.54 12.01
CA PRO A 31 11.67 11.91 12.00
C PRO A 31 10.56 12.85 11.49
N ASP A 32 10.68 14.17 11.66
CA ASP A 32 9.69 15.12 11.15
C ASP A 32 9.71 15.22 9.62
N VAL A 33 10.88 15.03 9.01
CA VAL A 33 11.07 14.99 7.55
C VAL A 33 10.53 13.65 7.00
N CYS A 34 10.82 12.54 7.69
CA CYS A 34 10.24 11.23 7.33
C CYS A 34 8.70 11.28 7.38
N LYS A 35 8.13 11.83 8.46
CA LYS A 35 6.68 11.96 8.62
C LYS A 35 6.07 12.86 7.54
N ALA A 36 6.69 13.99 7.21
CA ALA A 36 6.21 14.87 6.16
C ALA A 36 6.28 14.23 4.75
N ALA A 37 7.30 13.41 4.47
CA ALA A 37 7.39 12.63 3.24
C ALA A 37 6.28 11.58 3.14
N ILE A 38 6.01 10.86 4.24
CA ILE A 38 4.89 9.92 4.35
C ILE A 38 3.56 10.64 4.14
N ASP A 39 3.29 11.73 4.87
CA ASP A 39 2.04 12.49 4.76
C ASP A 39 1.81 13.02 3.33
N LYS A 40 2.88 13.38 2.62
CA LYS A 40 2.80 13.79 1.22
C LYS A 40 2.52 12.61 0.28
N LEU A 41 3.18 11.47 0.48
CA LEU A 41 2.84 10.23 -0.21
C LEU A 41 1.38 9.82 0.02
N ILE A 42 0.82 10.13 1.20
CA ILE A 42 -0.61 9.90 1.53
C ILE A 42 -1.48 10.82 0.69
N LYS A 43 -1.14 12.10 0.64
CA LYS A 43 -1.88 13.13 -0.11
C LYS A 43 -1.80 12.97 -1.63
N MET A 44 -0.79 12.25 -2.14
CA MET A 44 -0.64 11.96 -3.57
C MET A 44 -1.48 10.77 -4.04
N ASP A 45 -2.37 10.21 -3.21
CA ASP A 45 -3.19 9.01 -3.48
C ASP A 45 -2.39 7.71 -3.80
N LEU A 46 -1.07 7.78 -3.82
CA LEU A 46 -0.17 6.67 -4.14
C LEU A 46 0.06 5.71 -2.97
N ILE A 47 -0.37 6.10 -1.76
CA ILE A 47 -0.22 5.23 -0.58
C ILE A 47 -1.24 4.13 -0.53
N GLU A 48 -2.48 4.31 -0.99
CA GLU A 48 -3.44 3.22 -0.97
C GLU A 48 -3.04 2.12 -1.97
N GLU A 49 -2.51 2.49 -3.14
CA GLU A 49 -2.01 1.53 -4.13
C GLU A 49 -0.75 0.80 -3.63
N ARG A 50 0.19 1.53 -3.00
CA ARG A 50 1.39 0.93 -2.39
C ARG A 50 1.09 0.09 -1.16
N LYS A 51 0.11 0.49 -0.32
CA LYS A 51 -0.39 -0.34 0.79
C LYS A 51 -1.01 -1.62 0.25
N ALA A 52 -1.82 -1.56 -0.79
CA ALA A 52 -2.42 -2.75 -1.40
C ALA A 52 -1.36 -3.65 -2.05
N LEU A 53 -0.29 -3.10 -2.64
CA LEU A 53 0.83 -3.87 -3.20
C LEU A 53 1.61 -4.57 -2.10
N LEU A 54 1.85 -3.88 -0.98
CA LEU A 54 2.48 -4.43 0.22
C LEU A 54 1.62 -5.55 0.83
N ILE A 55 0.30 -5.33 0.91
CA ILE A 55 -0.69 -6.29 1.40
C ILE A 55 -0.75 -7.54 0.52
N CYS A 56 -0.79 -7.37 -0.81
CA CYS A 56 -0.73 -8.50 -1.74
C CYS A 56 0.60 -9.26 -1.59
N SER A 57 1.71 -8.56 -1.36
CA SER A 57 3.02 -9.19 -1.13
C SER A 57 3.06 -9.94 0.20
N ILE A 58 2.50 -9.37 1.28
CA ILE A 58 2.33 -10.04 2.57
C ILE A 58 1.49 -11.30 2.42
N ALA A 59 0.37 -11.25 1.70
CA ALA A 59 -0.49 -12.40 1.48
C ALA A 59 0.18 -13.53 0.68
N LYS A 60 1.11 -13.18 -0.24
CA LYS A 60 1.90 -14.14 -1.04
C LYS A 60 3.05 -14.77 -0.24
N GLU A 61 3.74 -13.96 0.56
CA GLU A 61 5.01 -14.36 1.18
C GLU A 61 4.84 -14.91 2.59
N THR A 62 3.76 -14.55 3.28
CA THR A 62 3.54 -14.99 4.67
C THR A 62 3.39 -16.51 4.79
N ASP A 63 3.90 -17.06 5.89
CA ASP A 63 3.71 -18.46 6.29
C ASP A 63 2.56 -18.62 7.31
N LYS A 64 1.79 -17.55 7.56
CA LYS A 64 0.63 -17.56 8.47
C LYS A 64 -0.65 -17.22 7.73
N GLU A 65 -1.59 -18.16 7.70
CA GLU A 65 -2.89 -18.00 7.05
C GLU A 65 -3.70 -16.80 7.59
N SER A 66 -3.67 -16.57 8.91
CA SER A 66 -4.36 -15.43 9.53
C SER A 66 -3.83 -14.07 9.06
N VAL A 67 -2.54 -13.99 8.72
CA VAL A 67 -1.91 -12.78 8.17
C VAL A 67 -2.34 -12.58 6.72
N ALA A 68 -2.43 -13.66 5.93
CA ALA A 68 -2.94 -13.61 4.57
C ALA A 68 -4.42 -13.20 4.50
N ASN A 69 -5.26 -13.69 5.42
CA ASN A 69 -6.66 -13.29 5.55
C ASN A 69 -6.82 -11.82 5.93
N HIS A 70 -6.07 -11.33 6.92
CA HIS A 70 -6.10 -9.91 7.30
C HIS A 70 -5.64 -9.00 6.15
N ALA A 71 -4.60 -9.43 5.42
CA ALA A 71 -4.15 -8.74 4.24
C ALA A 71 -5.27 -8.62 3.20
N PHE A 72 -5.92 -9.73 2.85
CA PHE A 72 -7.06 -9.69 1.93
C PHE A 72 -8.21 -8.79 2.43
N GLY A 73 -8.57 -8.90 3.71
CA GLY A 73 -9.62 -8.08 4.33
C GLY A 73 -9.35 -6.58 4.24
N TYR A 74 -8.07 -6.16 4.31
CA TYR A 74 -7.72 -4.75 4.13
C TYR A 74 -7.81 -4.32 2.65
N CYS A 75 -7.47 -5.21 1.71
CA CYS A 75 -7.58 -4.93 0.27
C CYS A 75 -9.03 -4.73 -0.16
N SER A 76 -9.96 -5.57 0.31
CA SER A 76 -11.38 -5.53 -0.09
C SER A 76 -12.10 -4.27 0.39
N VAL A 77 -11.76 -3.75 1.57
CA VAL A 77 -12.35 -2.53 2.16
C VAL A 77 -11.56 -1.25 1.88
N SER A 78 -10.47 -1.33 1.11
CA SER A 78 -9.65 -0.17 0.75
C SER A 78 -10.42 0.83 -0.12
N LYS A 79 -9.96 2.09 -0.13
CA LYS A 79 -10.52 3.16 -0.98
C LYS A 79 -10.05 3.10 -2.43
N LEU A 80 -9.33 2.06 -2.82
CA LEU A 80 -8.92 1.85 -4.21
C LEU A 80 -10.14 1.73 -5.12
N SER A 81 -9.97 2.17 -6.37
CA SER A 81 -10.96 1.89 -7.40
C SER A 81 -11.10 0.38 -7.58
N ASP A 82 -12.30 -0.05 -7.92
CA ASP A 82 -12.62 -1.46 -8.06
C ASP A 82 -11.77 -2.11 -9.17
N ASP A 83 -11.53 -1.38 -10.27
CA ASP A 83 -10.62 -1.79 -11.35
C ASP A 83 -9.21 -2.10 -10.85
N MET A 84 -8.69 -1.29 -9.92
CA MET A 84 -7.37 -1.51 -9.34
C MET A 84 -7.36 -2.72 -8.41
N LYS A 85 -8.37 -2.86 -7.55
CA LYS A 85 -8.51 -4.02 -6.65
C LYS A 85 -8.56 -5.33 -7.45
N VAL A 86 -9.42 -5.39 -8.47
CA VAL A 86 -9.57 -6.55 -9.36
C VAL A 86 -8.23 -6.89 -10.04
N ARG A 87 -7.55 -5.89 -10.61
CA ARG A 87 -6.26 -6.08 -11.28
C ARG A 87 -5.18 -6.64 -10.34
N MET A 88 -5.13 -6.16 -9.11
CA MET A 88 -4.12 -6.56 -8.12
C MET A 88 -4.35 -7.97 -7.59
N ILE A 89 -5.61 -8.32 -7.30
CA ILE A 89 -6.00 -9.64 -6.86
C ILE A 89 -5.71 -10.66 -7.97
N LYS A 90 -6.15 -10.40 -9.22
CA LYS A 90 -5.88 -11.27 -10.37
C LYS A 90 -4.38 -11.57 -10.56
N LYS A 91 -3.51 -10.57 -10.36
CA LYS A 91 -2.04 -10.76 -10.47
C LYS A 91 -1.42 -11.59 -9.35
N SER A 92 -2.12 -11.77 -8.23
CA SER A 92 -1.55 -12.32 -6.99
C SER A 92 -2.21 -13.61 -6.53
N ILE A 93 -3.45 -13.89 -6.96
CA ILE A 93 -4.29 -14.99 -6.46
C ILE A 93 -3.64 -16.37 -6.62
N ASP A 94 -3.03 -16.64 -7.77
CA ASP A 94 -2.35 -17.90 -8.06
C ASP A 94 -1.08 -18.11 -7.22
N LYS A 95 -0.55 -17.03 -6.64
CA LYS A 95 0.66 -17.02 -5.82
C LYS A 95 0.36 -17.14 -4.33
N ILE A 96 -0.92 -17.14 -3.93
CA ILE A 96 -1.34 -17.34 -2.53
C ILE A 96 -1.20 -18.81 -2.17
N LYS A 97 -0.41 -19.11 -1.12
CA LYS A 97 -0.14 -20.49 -0.68
C LYS A 97 -1.34 -21.17 -0.02
N PHE A 98 -2.21 -20.38 0.63
CA PHE A 98 -3.35 -20.88 1.40
C PHE A 98 -4.61 -20.99 0.53
N GLU A 99 -5.11 -22.21 0.36
CA GLU A 99 -6.26 -22.50 -0.51
C GLU A 99 -7.56 -21.83 -0.02
N SER A 100 -7.77 -21.77 1.30
CA SER A 100 -8.89 -21.07 1.94
C SER A 100 -8.94 -19.60 1.54
N VAL A 101 -7.81 -18.89 1.68
CA VAL A 101 -7.66 -17.47 1.33
C VAL A 101 -7.88 -17.26 -0.16
N ARG A 102 -7.32 -18.15 -1.00
CA ARG A 102 -7.50 -18.09 -2.46
C ARG A 102 -8.97 -18.18 -2.85
N LYS A 103 -9.70 -19.15 -2.30
CA LYS A 103 -11.13 -19.35 -2.54
C LYS A 103 -11.97 -18.14 -2.12
N GLU A 104 -11.62 -17.46 -1.03
CA GLU A 104 -12.30 -16.23 -0.62
C GLU A 104 -12.05 -15.08 -1.61
N MET A 105 -10.81 -14.94 -2.09
CA MET A 105 -10.45 -13.95 -3.11
C MET A 105 -11.15 -14.21 -4.45
N GLU A 106 -11.28 -15.48 -4.86
CA GLU A 106 -12.01 -15.89 -6.08
C GLU A 106 -13.49 -15.53 -5.98
N LYS A 107 -14.15 -15.86 -4.86
CA LYS A 107 -15.55 -15.50 -4.61
C LYS A 107 -15.78 -13.98 -4.66
N TRP A 108 -14.85 -13.22 -4.11
CA TRP A 108 -14.93 -11.76 -4.13
C TRP A 108 -14.79 -11.20 -5.56
N LEU A 109 -13.89 -11.75 -6.37
CA LEU A 109 -13.76 -11.39 -7.79
C LEU A 109 -15.03 -11.70 -8.58
N GLU A 110 -15.60 -12.89 -8.40
CA GLU A 110 -16.83 -13.27 -9.09
C GLU A 110 -18.03 -12.39 -8.73
N ALA A 111 -18.10 -11.89 -7.49
CA ALA A 111 -19.14 -10.97 -7.07
C ALA A 111 -19.00 -9.61 -7.76
N TYR A 112 -17.76 -9.16 -7.98
CA TYR A 112 -17.45 -7.90 -8.66
C TYR A 112 -17.63 -7.93 -10.17
N GLU A 113 -17.40 -9.08 -10.83
CA GLU A 113 -17.58 -9.22 -12.28
C GLU A 113 -19.05 -9.43 -12.71
N ARG A 114 -19.93 -9.75 -11.76
CA ARG A 114 -21.38 -9.93 -12.01
C ARG A 114 -22.23 -8.67 -11.75
N GLY A 115 -21.65 -7.64 -11.15
CA GLY A 115 -22.31 -6.34 -10.86
C GLY A 115 -21.96 -5.29 -11.91
#